data_AF-A0A8H6KGG5-F1
#
_entry.id   AF-A0A8H6KGG5-F1
#
_cell.length_a   1.000
_cell.length_b   1.000
_cell.length_c   1.000
_cell.angle_alpha   90.00
_cell.angle_beta   90.00
_cell.angle_gamma   90.00
#
_symmetry.space_group_name_H-M   'P 1'
#
loop_
_entity.id
_entity.type
_entity.pdbx_description
1 polymer ?
#
loop_
_entity_poly.entity_id
_entity_poly.type
_entity_poly.pdbx_seq_one_letter_code
_entity_poly.pdbx_strand_id
1 'polypeptide(L)'
;MHKDQYLTDNSKDEVRRFGRELGVDEFLVKRHPFPGPGIAIRILGEVTPEKVEIARKADHIFISMIREAGIYDEGDARVYGYIIILRAVKTLDFMSAEPYPFPPALLNKIATRIVNEVEGIARVTYDITSKPPGTIELE
;
A
#
# COMPACT_ATOMS: atom_id res chain seq x y z
N MET A 1 7.77 -5.83 38.54
CA MET A 1 8.34 -5.44 37.22
C MET A 1 7.53 -4.26 36.71
N HIS A 2 8.08 -3.06 36.84
CA HIS A 2 7.52 -1.83 36.26
C HIS A 2 7.52 -1.98 34.73
N LYS A 3 6.35 -1.87 34.10
CA LYS A 3 6.29 -1.66 32.65
C LYS A 3 6.59 -0.18 32.40
N ASP A 4 7.64 0.08 31.62
CA ASP A 4 8.08 1.42 31.24
C ASP A 4 6.94 2.21 30.59
N GLN A 5 6.50 3.24 31.30
CA GLN A 5 5.42 4.15 30.95
C GLN A 5 5.94 5.39 30.17
N TYR A 6 7.08 5.27 29.49
CA TYR A 6 7.81 6.40 28.89
C TYR A 6 7.53 6.66 27.40
N LEU A 7 6.70 5.84 26.74
CA LEU A 7 6.50 5.93 25.28
C LEU A 7 5.02 6.05 24.86
N THR A 8 4.09 6.18 25.80
CA THR A 8 2.65 6.20 25.49
C THR A 8 2.12 7.54 25.01
N ASP A 9 2.85 8.65 25.24
CA ASP A 9 2.33 10.01 25.01
C ASP A 9 3.17 10.90 24.07
N ASN A 10 4.28 10.41 23.49
CA ASN A 10 5.07 11.23 22.57
C ASN A 10 4.43 11.25 21.17
N SER A 11 4.20 12.45 20.65
CA SER A 11 3.86 12.65 19.24
C SER A 11 4.94 12.02 18.34
N LYS A 12 4.58 11.48 17.16
CA LYS A 12 5.55 10.85 16.23
C LYS A 12 6.78 11.74 15.98
N ASP A 13 6.60 13.05 16.01
CA ASP A 13 7.65 14.04 15.80
C ASP A 13 8.63 14.12 16.97
N GLU A 14 8.18 13.89 18.20
CA GLU A 14 9.06 13.82 19.39
C GLU A 14 9.91 12.55 19.38
N VAL A 15 9.33 11.41 19.01
CA VAL A 15 10.08 10.15 18.87
C VAL A 15 11.14 10.29 17.77
N ARG A 16 10.79 10.96 16.66
CA ARG A 16 11.73 11.24 15.58
C ARG A 16 12.84 12.19 15.99
N ARG A 17 12.52 13.28 16.70
CA ARG A 17 13.50 14.24 17.22
C ARG A 17 14.48 13.56 18.17
N PHE A 18 13.98 12.78 19.11
CA PHE A 18 14.81 12.04 20.05
C PHE A 18 15.70 11.00 19.34
N GLY A 19 15.17 10.30 18.33
CA GLY A 19 15.97 9.41 17.48
C GLY A 19 17.17 10.12 16.84
N ARG A 20 16.99 11.34 16.32
CA ARG A 20 18.08 12.14 15.74
C ARG A 20 19.11 12.55 16.79
N GLU A 21 18.68 12.97 17.98
CA GLU A 21 19.57 13.33 19.09
C GLU A 21 20.43 12.14 19.54
N LEU A 22 19.90 10.93 19.46
CA LEU A 22 20.62 9.68 19.73
C LEU A 22 21.52 9.20 18.57
N GLY A 23 21.59 9.94 17.46
CA GLY A 23 22.39 9.57 16.30
C GLY A 23 21.81 8.40 15.49
N VAL A 24 20.50 8.12 15.62
CA VAL A 24 19.82 7.15 14.75
C VAL A 24 19.83 7.70 13.32
N ASP A 25 20.18 6.84 12.37
CA ASP A 25 20.22 7.23 10.96
C ASP A 25 18.87 7.79 10.48
N GLU A 26 18.92 8.89 9.72
CA GLU A 26 17.74 9.57 9.20
C GLU A 26 16.84 8.63 8.38
N PHE A 27 17.41 7.61 7.70
CA PHE A 27 16.61 6.62 6.97
C PHE A 27 15.70 5.79 7.90
N LEU A 28 16.13 5.53 9.13
CA LEU A 28 15.35 4.80 10.13
C LEU A 28 14.30 5.70 10.78
N VAL A 29 14.70 6.94 11.08
CA VAL A 29 13.82 7.97 11.68
C VAL A 29 12.64 8.29 10.76
N LYS A 30 12.90 8.40 9.45
CA LYS A 30 11.90 8.71 8.43
C LYS A 30 11.18 7.50 7.85
N ARG A 31 11.55 6.27 8.24
CA ARG A 31 10.98 5.06 7.64
C ARG A 31 9.46 5.09 7.73
N HIS A 32 8.80 4.79 6.61
CA HIS A 32 7.36 4.59 6.60
C HIS A 32 6.94 3.60 7.68
N PRO A 33 5.87 3.90 8.43
CA PRO A 33 5.37 2.98 9.42
C PRO A 33 4.95 1.68 8.73
N PHE A 34 5.51 0.57 9.21
CA PHE A 34 5.13 -0.76 8.76
C PHE A 34 4.16 -1.38 9.76
N PRO A 35 3.08 -2.06 9.32
CA PRO A 35 2.12 -2.67 10.23
C PRO A 35 2.78 -3.75 11.10
N GLY A 36 2.28 -3.94 12.33
CA GLY A 36 2.79 -4.94 13.28
C GLY A 36 2.84 -6.37 12.72
N PRO A 37 1.77 -6.89 12.10
CA PRO A 37 1.80 -8.20 11.44
C PRO A 37 2.58 -8.21 10.11
N GLY A 38 3.21 -7.09 9.75
CA GLY A 38 4.10 -6.97 8.62
C GLY A 38 3.41 -7.16 7.26
N ILE A 39 4.10 -7.83 6.34
CA ILE A 39 3.63 -8.02 4.96
C ILE A 39 2.44 -8.99 4.86
N ALA A 40 2.19 -9.78 5.91
CA ALA A 40 1.13 -10.78 5.93
C ALA A 40 -0.27 -10.16 5.74
N ILE A 41 -0.48 -8.92 6.23
CA ILE A 41 -1.75 -8.19 6.03
C ILE A 41 -2.03 -7.82 4.56
N ARG A 42 -1.03 -8.00 3.68
CA ARG A 42 -1.13 -7.73 2.24
C ARG A 42 -1.34 -9.01 1.42
N ILE A 43 -1.45 -10.16 2.07
CA ILE A 43 -1.67 -11.45 1.44
C ILE A 43 -3.12 -11.86 1.71
N LEU A 44 -3.88 -12.07 0.65
CA LEU A 44 -5.27 -12.54 0.77
C LEU A 44 -5.30 -14.05 1.03
N GLY A 45 -6.17 -14.45 1.95
CA GLY A 45 -6.33 -15.83 2.37
C GLY A 45 -5.16 -16.35 3.20
N GLU A 46 -4.89 -17.65 3.09
CA GLU A 46 -3.81 -18.29 3.84
C GLU A 46 -2.43 -17.69 3.50
N VAL A 47 -1.67 -17.37 4.54
CA VAL A 47 -0.31 -16.82 4.46
C VAL A 47 0.70 -17.96 4.36
N THR A 48 1.26 -18.15 3.17
CA THR A 48 2.28 -19.18 2.91
C THR A 48 3.65 -18.55 2.64
N PRO A 49 4.77 -19.26 2.85
CA PRO A 49 6.12 -18.74 2.57
C PRO A 49 6.29 -18.23 1.12
N GLU A 50 5.69 -18.92 0.16
CA GLU A 50 5.70 -18.54 -1.26
C GLU A 50 4.99 -17.20 -1.48
N LYS A 51 3.77 -17.03 -0.95
CA LYS A 51 3.02 -15.77 -1.07
C LYS A 51 3.73 -14.60 -0.38
N VAL A 52 4.41 -14.87 0.75
CA VAL A 52 5.24 -13.87 1.44
C VAL A 52 6.39 -13.41 0.57
N GLU A 53 7.06 -14.33 -0.13
CA GLU A 53 8.17 -13.98 -1.02
C GLU A 53 7.72 -13.14 -2.21
N ILE A 54 6.57 -13.48 -2.81
CA ILE A 54 5.96 -12.69 -3.89
C ILE A 54 5.64 -11.28 -3.40
N ALA A 55 4.98 -11.17 -2.25
CA ALA A 55 4.61 -9.88 -1.67
C ALA A 55 5.85 -9.02 -1.37
N ARG A 56 6.94 -9.62 -0.87
CA ARG A 56 8.20 -8.91 -0.57
C ARG A 56 8.84 -8.33 -1.82
N LYS A 57 8.89 -9.09 -2.91
CA LYS A 57 9.43 -8.62 -4.19
C LYS A 57 8.61 -7.45 -4.73
N ALA A 58 7.28 -7.56 -4.69
CA ALA A 58 6.39 -6.49 -5.12
C ALA A 58 6.55 -5.21 -4.28
N ASP A 59 6.62 -5.34 -2.94
CA ASP A 59 6.83 -4.21 -2.04
C ASP A 59 8.19 -3.54 -2.26
N HIS A 60 9.24 -4.31 -2.50
CA HIS A 60 10.57 -3.79 -2.79
C HIS A 60 10.57 -2.89 -4.04
N ILE A 61 9.96 -3.36 -5.14
CA ILE A 61 9.83 -2.59 -6.39
C ILE A 61 9.02 -1.32 -6.13
N PHE A 62 7.89 -1.42 -5.43
CA PHE A 62 7.05 -0.27 -5.15
C PHE A 62 7.77 0.82 -4.36
N ILE A 63 8.49 0.44 -3.30
CA ILE A 63 9.22 1.37 -2.45
C ILE A 63 10.44 1.97 -3.16
N SER A 64 11.14 1.21 -4.02
CA SER A 64 12.25 1.75 -4.82
C SER A 64 11.74 2.82 -5.77
N MET A 65 10.62 2.58 -6.47
CA MET A 65 10.03 3.54 -7.40
C MET A 65 9.57 4.83 -6.69
N ILE A 66 8.98 4.73 -5.49
CA ILE A 66 8.60 5.92 -4.69
C ILE A 66 9.83 6.75 -4.31
N ARG A 67 10.94 6.10 -3.95
CA ARG A 67 12.20 6.77 -3.59
C ARG A 67 12.81 7.45 -4.81
N GLU A 68 12.86 6.76 -5.95
CA GLU A 68 13.34 7.31 -7.22
C GLU A 68 12.50 8.52 -7.68
N ALA A 69 11.19 8.50 -7.42
CA ALA A 69 10.29 9.60 -7.73
C ALA A 69 10.35 10.78 -6.73
N GLY A 70 11.09 10.66 -5.62
CA GLY A 70 11.27 11.73 -4.63
C GLY A 70 10.07 11.98 -3.69
N ILE A 71 9.03 11.15 -3.76
CA ILE A 71 7.75 11.35 -3.03
C ILE A 71 7.64 10.49 -1.75
N TYR A 72 8.75 9.94 -1.25
CA TYR A 72 8.76 9.10 -0.05
C TYR A 72 8.24 9.86 1.18
N ASP A 73 8.46 11.16 1.32
CA ASP A 73 8.09 11.90 2.54
C ASP A 73 6.63 12.43 2.56
N GLU A 74 5.79 12.12 1.56
CA GLU A 74 4.48 12.79 1.34
C GLU A 74 3.23 12.12 1.97
N GLY A 75 3.35 11.07 2.80
CA GLY A 75 2.18 10.31 3.28
C GLY A 75 2.13 10.00 4.76
N ASP A 76 1.14 10.54 5.51
CA ASP A 76 0.86 10.11 6.88
C ASP A 76 -0.60 10.29 7.34
N ALA A 77 -1.54 9.55 6.73
CA ALA A 77 -2.85 9.31 7.34
C ALA A 77 -3.23 7.83 7.20
N ARG A 78 -3.47 7.15 8.33
CA ARG A 78 -3.89 5.75 8.35
C ARG A 78 -5.40 5.68 8.61
N VAL A 79 -6.15 5.23 7.61
CA VAL A 79 -7.55 4.83 7.75
C VAL A 79 -7.58 3.31 7.61
N TYR A 80 -8.11 2.61 8.60
CA TYR A 80 -8.34 1.16 8.54
C TYR A 80 -9.74 0.93 7.96
N GLY A 81 -9.82 0.11 6.92
CA GLY A 81 -11.06 -0.22 6.22
C GLY A 81 -10.83 -1.25 5.12
N TYR A 82 -11.90 -1.65 4.46
CA TYR A 82 -11.89 -2.58 3.34
C TYR A 82 -11.13 -2.03 2.13
N ILE A 83 -10.57 -2.94 1.35
CA ILE A 83 -9.93 -2.67 0.06
C ILE A 83 -10.92 -3.07 -1.04
N ILE A 84 -11.11 -2.20 -2.03
CA ILE A 84 -11.86 -2.52 -3.24
C ILE A 84 -10.91 -2.58 -4.44
N ILE A 85 -11.03 -3.63 -5.25
CA ILE A 85 -10.27 -3.82 -6.48
C ILE A 85 -11.19 -3.48 -7.65
N LEU A 86 -10.82 -2.49 -8.44
CA LEU A 86 -11.51 -2.11 -9.66
C LEU A 86 -10.85 -2.81 -10.85
N ARG A 87 -11.67 -3.32 -11.76
CA ARG A 87 -11.21 -4.00 -12.97
C ARG A 87 -11.98 -3.47 -14.18
N ALA A 88 -11.24 -3.07 -15.21
CA ALA A 88 -11.79 -2.79 -16.53
C ALA A 88 -10.79 -3.24 -17.59
N VAL A 89 -11.29 -3.81 -18.66
CA VAL A 89 -10.44 -4.37 -19.72
C VAL A 89 -10.89 -3.90 -21.09
N LYS A 90 -9.94 -3.78 -22.00
CA LYS A 90 -10.16 -3.71 -23.43
C LYS A 90 -9.88 -5.10 -24.01
N THR A 91 -10.95 -5.78 -24.42
CA THR A 91 -10.85 -7.07 -25.10
C THR A 91 -10.20 -6.88 -26.47
N LEU A 92 -9.12 -7.60 -26.74
CA LEU A 92 -8.48 -7.63 -28.06
C LEU A 92 -9.11 -8.73 -28.93
N ASP A 93 -9.32 -9.90 -28.33
CA ASP A 93 -10.02 -11.04 -28.91
C ASP A 93 -10.66 -11.91 -27.80
N PHE A 94 -11.22 -13.06 -28.16
CA PHE A 94 -11.89 -13.95 -27.20
C PHE A 94 -10.96 -14.49 -26.08
N MET A 95 -9.65 -14.48 -26.32
CA MET A 95 -8.64 -15.09 -25.44
C MET A 95 -7.77 -14.07 -24.72
N SER A 96 -7.77 -12.81 -25.17
CA SER A 96 -6.87 -11.77 -24.66
C SER A 96 -7.56 -10.45 -24.35
N ALA A 97 -7.10 -9.83 -23.27
CA ALA A 97 -7.59 -8.56 -22.79
C ALA A 97 -6.47 -7.77 -22.10
N GLU A 98 -6.39 -6.49 -22.41
CA GLU A 98 -5.50 -5.55 -21.72
C GLU A 98 -6.28 -4.72 -20.71
N PRO A 99 -5.67 -4.28 -19.61
CA PRO A 99 -6.30 -3.30 -18.72
C PRO A 99 -6.70 -2.05 -19.50
N TYR A 100 -7.89 -1.50 -19.21
CA TYR A 100 -8.29 -0.25 -19.84
C TYR A 100 -7.37 0.89 -19.36
N PRO A 101 -6.74 1.67 -20.26
CA PRO A 101 -5.76 2.69 -19.87
C PRO A 101 -6.45 4.00 -19.48
N PHE A 102 -7.14 4.01 -18.34
CA PHE A 102 -7.76 5.24 -17.83
C PHE A 102 -6.71 6.34 -17.58
N PRO A 103 -7.02 7.61 -17.89
CA PRO A 103 -6.17 8.73 -17.48
C PRO A 103 -5.99 8.75 -15.96
N PRO A 104 -4.77 8.94 -15.43
CA PRO A 104 -4.51 8.95 -13.98
C PRO A 104 -5.39 9.94 -13.20
N ALA A 105 -5.68 11.10 -13.78
CA ALA A 105 -6.58 12.10 -13.18
C ALA A 105 -8.01 11.58 -12.96
N LEU A 106 -8.50 10.74 -13.87
CA LEU A 106 -9.82 10.11 -13.73
C LEU A 106 -9.80 9.04 -12.64
N LEU A 107 -8.76 8.19 -12.58
CA LEU A 107 -8.60 7.19 -11.52
C LEU A 107 -8.53 7.85 -10.13
N ASN A 108 -7.79 8.95 -9.99
CA ASN A 108 -7.73 9.71 -8.75
C ASN A 108 -9.11 10.23 -8.33
N LYS A 109 -9.86 10.83 -9.27
CA LYS A 109 -11.21 11.31 -9.01
C LYS A 109 -12.15 10.17 -8.58
N ILE A 110 -12.07 9.01 -9.24
CA ILE A 110 -12.86 7.82 -8.88
C ILE A 110 -12.50 7.35 -7.47
N ALA A 111 -11.20 7.20 -7.17
CA ALA A 111 -10.72 6.75 -5.87
C ALA A 111 -11.15 7.68 -4.73
N THR A 112 -11.02 9.00 -4.92
CA THR A 112 -11.45 10.01 -3.94
C THR A 112 -12.95 9.91 -3.66
N ARG A 113 -13.79 9.75 -4.71
CA ARG A 113 -15.23 9.58 -4.52
C ARG A 113 -15.56 8.32 -3.75
N ILE A 114 -14.98 7.18 -4.11
CA ILE A 114 -15.24 5.90 -3.43
C ILE A 114 -14.89 5.99 -1.94
N VAL A 115 -13.71 6.50 -1.59
CA VAL A 115 -13.27 6.59 -0.18
C VAL A 115 -14.15 7.55 0.63
N ASN A 116 -14.66 8.62 0.02
CA ASN A 116 -15.48 9.61 0.72
C ASN A 116 -16.98 9.25 0.78
N GLU A 117 -17.49 8.54 -0.23
CA GLU A 117 -18.93 8.26 -0.38
C GLU A 117 -19.31 6.85 0.10
N VAL A 118 -18.36 5.91 0.21
CA VAL A 118 -18.62 4.52 0.63
C VAL A 118 -18.01 4.26 1.99
N GLU A 119 -18.85 4.18 3.02
CA GLU A 119 -18.42 3.89 4.38
C GLU A 119 -17.67 2.55 4.46
N GLY A 120 -16.54 2.57 5.15
CA GLY A 120 -15.72 1.38 5.36
C GLY A 120 -14.69 1.09 4.26
N ILE A 121 -14.72 1.75 3.09
CA ILE A 121 -13.64 1.60 2.09
C ILE A 121 -12.48 2.53 2.45
N ALA A 122 -11.30 1.96 2.72
CA ALA A 122 -10.09 2.73 3.01
C ALA A 122 -9.11 2.79 1.84
N ARG A 123 -9.26 1.89 0.84
CA ARG A 123 -8.32 1.78 -0.27
C ARG A 123 -9.01 1.32 -1.54
N VAL A 124 -8.68 1.99 -2.63
CA VAL A 124 -9.07 1.62 -3.99
C VAL A 124 -7.83 1.21 -4.74
N THR A 125 -7.84 0.04 -5.36
CA THR A 125 -6.80 -0.41 -6.29
C THR A 125 -7.42 -0.62 -7.67
N TYR A 126 -6.63 -0.45 -8.72
CA TYR A 126 -7.03 -0.78 -10.08
C TYR A 126 -6.13 -1.90 -10.60
N ASP A 127 -6.72 -3.00 -11.06
CA ASP A 127 -5.99 -4.16 -11.54
C ASP A 127 -5.49 -3.92 -12.99
N ILE A 128 -4.17 -3.86 -13.10
CA ILE A 128 -3.41 -3.62 -14.33
C ILE A 128 -2.80 -4.91 -14.92
N THR A 129 -3.30 -6.08 -14.55
CA THR A 129 -2.82 -7.37 -15.06
C THR A 129 -3.47 -7.69 -16.41
N SER A 130 -2.73 -8.14 -17.42
CA SER A 130 -3.32 -8.58 -18.71
C SER A 130 -3.88 -10.01 -18.63
N LYS A 131 -4.82 -10.34 -19.52
CA LYS A 131 -5.21 -11.71 -19.85
C LYS A 131 -4.57 -12.08 -21.19
N PRO A 132 -3.70 -13.11 -21.27
CA PRO A 132 -3.00 -13.79 -20.16
C PRO A 132 -1.90 -12.89 -19.53
N PRO A 133 -1.38 -13.22 -18.32
CA PRO A 133 -1.57 -14.46 -17.54
C PRO A 133 -2.78 -14.45 -16.59
N GLY A 134 -3.39 -13.29 -16.34
CA GLY A 134 -4.56 -13.18 -15.47
C GLY A 134 -5.86 -13.59 -16.15
N THR A 135 -6.91 -13.69 -15.36
CA THR A 135 -8.31 -13.77 -15.81
C THR A 135 -8.95 -12.38 -15.82
N ILE A 136 -10.13 -12.25 -16.42
CA ILE A 136 -10.91 -11.00 -16.32
C ILE A 136 -11.52 -10.91 -14.93
N GLU A 137 -12.15 -12.01 -14.48
CA GLU A 137 -12.67 -12.16 -13.13
C GLU A 137 -11.54 -12.46 -12.14
N LEU A 138 -11.77 -12.13 -10.87
CA LEU A 138 -10.81 -12.35 -9.77
C LEU A 138 -10.99 -13.71 -9.09
N GLU A 139 -12.03 -14.47 -9.45
CA GLU A 139 -12.33 -15.86 -9.03
C GLU A 139 -12.94 -16.69 -10.16
#